data_AF-V4M965-F1
#
_entry.id   AF-V4M965-F1
#
_cell.length_a   1.000
_cell.length_b   1.000
_cell.length_c   1.000
_cell.angle_alpha   90.00
_cell.angle_beta   90.00
_cell.angle_gamma   90.00
#
_symmetry.space_group_name_H-M   'P 1'
#
loop_
_entity.id
_entity.type
_entity.pdbx_description
1 polymer ?
#
loop_
_entity_poly.entity_id
_entity_poly.type
_entity_poly.pdbx_seq_one_letter_code
_entity_poly.pdbx_strand_id
1 'polypeptide(L)'
;MASSAALGKKQFKRSMTKKSHSWWWDSHNCPKNSKWLAENLEKMDDRVNHMLKLIEEDADSFAKKAQMYYQKRPELIHLVEEFYRMYRALAERYDQASGELQKNHPSGMIQSQSSLEQSSPTSQEKSSRRHKEEEDSSSLTDSGSDSDSDSKSVHDHSSANDDDGDEALIRRMAELELELQETKQKLLLQQENVNGDNNIDLIHKVTVYEAELTEANEKMRRHEEEISKLKIELKSCMSSEKDAQHSLEKKRLDLDKEGTDEDAGATKVKALEEELSIAKEKLQNFAKETCFLKTELEMSKAAEEKLQRLQHELELAQKDADTHINKLNAEKKEVLKLQERLAMVKTSLQDRDNEIRALKTAVSDAEQKIFPEKAQIKGEMSKLFEERSQLGEQLREMESRVRLITEEKTEMEEKLRGESEKVSVMRDERVGLREEIGKREDKIKEMEKHMKELHMEQVRLRRRSSELGEEVAKTRVAASEVAEQKREAIRQLCMSLDHYKDGYERLWKVVTGHKRGVVLAI
;
A
#
# COMPACT_ATOMS: atom_id res chain seq x y z
N MET A 1 -48.07 22.93 -15.40
CA MET A 1 -47.89 21.53 -15.89
C MET A 1 -46.39 21.29 -15.78
N ALA A 2 -45.88 20.41 -14.91
CA ALA A 2 -46.06 18.96 -14.86
C ALA A 2 -45.65 18.32 -16.21
N SER A 3 -44.74 17.34 -16.28
CA SER A 3 -43.90 16.70 -15.26
C SER A 3 -42.75 15.94 -15.96
N SER A 4 -41.82 15.35 -15.19
CA SER A 4 -41.12 14.07 -15.46
C SER A 4 -39.62 14.09 -15.18
N ALA A 5 -39.27 14.15 -13.88
CA ALA A 5 -38.00 13.62 -13.39
C ALA A 5 -38.29 12.27 -12.71
N ALA A 6 -37.78 11.17 -13.29
CA ALA A 6 -37.99 9.82 -12.75
C ALA A 6 -36.87 8.85 -13.19
N LEU A 7 -35.63 9.06 -12.71
CA LEU A 7 -34.65 7.97 -12.69
C LEU A 7 -34.83 7.15 -11.41
N GLY A 8 -34.94 5.83 -11.58
CA GLY A 8 -35.39 4.92 -10.52
C GLY A 8 -34.33 4.61 -9.47
N LYS A 9 -34.65 4.87 -8.20
CA LYS A 9 -33.91 4.32 -7.06
C LYS A 9 -34.20 2.81 -6.93
N LYS A 10 -33.34 1.97 -7.50
CA LYS A 10 -33.37 0.51 -7.26
C LYS A 10 -32.95 0.22 -5.82
N GLN A 11 -33.92 0.03 -4.92
CA GLN A 11 -33.64 -0.53 -3.59
C GLN A 11 -33.32 -2.02 -3.70
N PHE A 12 -32.10 -2.41 -3.31
CA PHE A 12 -31.74 -3.81 -3.09
C PHE A 12 -32.46 -4.35 -1.85
N LYS A 13 -33.61 -5.01 -2.05
CA LYS A 13 -34.24 -5.81 -0.98
C LYS A 13 -33.42 -7.07 -0.75
N ARG A 14 -32.62 -7.08 0.32
CA ARG A 14 -31.86 -8.25 0.79
C ARG A 14 -32.84 -9.35 1.21
N SER A 15 -32.93 -10.41 0.41
CA SER A 15 -33.76 -11.58 0.69
C SER A 15 -33.16 -12.39 1.85
N MET A 16 -33.81 -12.38 3.02
CA MET A 16 -33.47 -13.33 4.08
C MET A 16 -34.03 -14.71 3.74
N THR A 17 -33.15 -15.58 3.25
CA THR A 17 -33.39 -17.01 3.13
C THR A 17 -33.62 -17.62 4.51
N LYS A 18 -34.76 -18.28 4.70
CA LYS A 18 -35.08 -18.99 5.95
C LYS A 18 -34.67 -20.45 5.84
N LYS A 19 -34.03 -20.97 6.89
CA LYS A 19 -33.52 -22.34 7.08
C LYS A 19 -32.22 -22.60 6.28
N SER A 20 -31.18 -23.22 6.84
CA SER A 20 -31.08 -23.99 8.09
C SER A 20 -29.82 -23.60 8.87
N HIS A 21 -29.95 -23.10 10.10
CA HIS A 21 -28.82 -22.90 11.01
C HIS A 21 -28.97 -23.77 12.26
N SER A 22 -27.89 -24.47 12.61
CA SER A 22 -27.84 -25.48 13.66
C SER A 22 -28.26 -24.95 15.03
N TRP A 23 -29.04 -25.75 15.77
CA TRP A 23 -29.66 -25.40 17.06
C TRP A 23 -28.73 -24.79 18.12
N TRP A 24 -27.42 -25.02 18.05
CA TRP A 24 -26.46 -24.44 19.01
C TRP A 24 -26.30 -22.92 18.86
N TRP A 25 -26.48 -22.38 17.65
CA TRP A 25 -26.38 -20.93 17.41
C TRP A 25 -27.52 -20.13 18.06
N ASP A 26 -28.73 -20.70 18.12
CA ASP A 26 -29.95 -19.98 18.53
C ASP A 26 -30.06 -19.82 20.07
N SER A 27 -29.41 -20.70 20.85
CA SER A 27 -29.47 -20.69 22.31
C SER A 27 -28.44 -19.75 22.98
N HIS A 28 -27.18 -19.77 22.52
CA HIS A 28 -26.06 -19.18 23.28
C HIS A 28 -25.37 -17.97 22.62
N ASN A 29 -25.50 -17.77 21.31
CA ASN A 29 -24.87 -16.66 20.57
C ASN A 29 -25.87 -15.81 19.77
N CYS A 30 -27.13 -15.79 20.20
CA CYS A 30 -28.15 -14.95 19.58
C CYS A 30 -28.11 -13.52 20.20
N PRO A 31 -28.15 -12.43 19.41
CA PRO A 31 -28.11 -11.04 19.93
C PRO A 31 -29.20 -10.70 20.95
N LYS A 32 -30.27 -11.52 21.02
CA LYS A 32 -31.38 -11.36 21.97
C LYS A 32 -31.03 -11.70 23.42
N ASN A 33 -29.98 -12.50 23.67
CA ASN A 33 -29.58 -12.92 25.02
C ASN A 33 -28.28 -12.27 25.54
N SER A 34 -27.38 -11.83 24.65
CA SER A 34 -26.13 -11.16 25.05
C SER A 34 -26.19 -9.66 24.79
N LYS A 35 -26.38 -8.87 25.87
CA LYS A 35 -26.41 -7.39 25.80
C LYS A 35 -25.15 -6.81 25.16
N TRP A 36 -23.99 -7.40 25.46
CA TRP A 36 -22.71 -6.96 24.92
C TRP A 36 -22.58 -7.26 23.41
N LEU A 37 -23.08 -8.41 22.94
CA LEU A 37 -23.08 -8.74 21.51
C LEU A 37 -24.01 -7.79 20.73
N ALA A 38 -25.18 -7.46 21.29
CA ALA A 38 -26.09 -6.47 20.70
C ALA A 38 -25.44 -5.08 20.58
N GLU A 39 -24.87 -4.56 21.68
CA GLU A 39 -24.19 -3.26 21.70
C GLU A 39 -22.95 -3.22 20.78
N ASN A 40 -22.24 -4.34 20.62
CA ASN A 40 -21.10 -4.43 19.72
C ASN A 40 -21.53 -4.45 18.24
N LEU A 41 -22.60 -5.18 17.91
CA LEU A 41 -23.18 -5.20 16.57
C LEU A 41 -23.78 -3.84 16.18
N GLU A 42 -24.43 -3.14 17.10
CA GLU A 42 -24.93 -1.77 16.92
C GLU A 42 -23.77 -0.81 16.59
N LYS A 43 -22.67 -0.85 17.38
CA LYS A 43 -21.46 -0.05 17.12
C LYS A 43 -20.74 -0.41 15.81
N MET A 44 -20.80 -1.68 15.38
CA MET A 44 -20.30 -2.09 14.07
C MET A 44 -21.17 -1.53 12.93
N ASP A 45 -22.50 -1.61 13.05
CA ASP A 45 -23.44 -1.12 12.04
C ASP A 45 -23.36 0.41 11.92
N ASP A 46 -23.27 1.15 13.03
CA ASP A 46 -23.03 2.60 13.04
C ASP A 46 -21.78 3.00 12.25
N ARG A 47 -20.67 2.26 12.38
CA ARG A 47 -19.44 2.53 11.63
C ARG A 47 -19.58 2.18 10.16
N VAL A 48 -20.20 1.06 9.81
CA VAL A 48 -20.49 0.72 8.41
C VAL A 48 -21.38 1.76 7.75
N ASN A 49 -22.42 2.23 8.46
CA ASN A 49 -23.30 3.31 8.00
C ASN A 49 -22.55 4.65 7.88
N HIS A 50 -21.55 4.92 8.72
CA HIS A 50 -20.69 6.11 8.59
C HIS A 50 -19.70 5.99 7.41
N MET A 51 -19.12 4.82 7.17
CA MET A 51 -18.28 4.53 5.99
C MET A 51 -19.06 4.70 4.69
N LEU A 52 -20.30 4.18 4.63
CA LEU A 52 -21.18 4.32 3.46
C LEU A 52 -21.49 5.79 3.17
N LYS A 53 -21.78 6.61 4.20
CA LYS A 53 -22.00 8.06 4.03
C LYS A 53 -20.78 8.80 3.47
N LEU A 54 -19.55 8.38 3.79
CA LEU A 54 -18.32 8.94 3.20
C LEU A 54 -18.13 8.58 1.71
N ILE A 55 -18.92 7.64 1.18
CA ILE A 55 -18.85 7.14 -0.20
C ILE A 55 -20.06 7.59 -1.03
N GLU A 56 -21.22 7.80 -0.39
CA GLU A 56 -22.52 8.10 -1.05
C GLU A 56 -22.77 9.58 -1.37
N GLU A 57 -21.89 10.53 -1.03
CA GLU A 57 -22.13 11.96 -1.31
C GLU A 57 -22.21 12.28 -2.82
N ASP A 58 -23.36 12.81 -3.25
CA ASP A 58 -23.67 13.15 -4.64
C ASP A 58 -22.70 14.21 -5.21
N ALA A 59 -21.75 13.75 -6.02
CA ALA A 59 -20.83 14.61 -6.75
C ALA A 59 -21.29 14.79 -8.21
N ASP A 60 -21.87 15.96 -8.52
CA ASP A 60 -22.37 16.35 -9.85
C ASP A 60 -21.32 16.35 -10.99
N SER A 61 -20.06 16.07 -10.69
CA SER A 61 -18.94 16.10 -11.63
C SER A 61 -17.85 15.10 -11.22
N PHE A 62 -17.26 14.42 -12.22
CA PHE A 62 -16.17 13.45 -12.02
C PHE A 62 -14.96 14.04 -11.30
N ALA A 63 -14.55 15.27 -11.63
CA ALA A 63 -13.43 15.94 -10.98
C ALA A 63 -13.71 16.19 -9.50
N LYS A 64 -14.94 16.62 -9.17
CA LYS A 64 -15.40 16.82 -7.80
C LYS A 64 -15.47 15.48 -7.03
N LYS A 65 -15.89 14.40 -7.68
CA LYS A 65 -15.91 13.03 -7.11
C LYS A 65 -14.49 12.55 -6.77
N ALA A 66 -13.53 12.74 -7.67
CA ALA A 66 -12.13 12.39 -7.43
C ALA A 66 -11.52 13.21 -6.29
N GLN A 67 -11.76 14.52 -6.27
CA GLN A 67 -11.29 15.42 -5.20
C GLN A 67 -11.87 15.02 -3.83
N MET A 68 -13.18 14.81 -3.74
CA MET A 68 -13.85 14.36 -2.51
C MET A 68 -13.33 13.00 -2.05
N TYR A 69 -13.11 12.04 -2.97
CA TYR A 69 -12.54 10.74 -2.64
C TYR A 69 -11.17 10.88 -1.99
N TYR A 70 -10.23 11.64 -2.58
CA TYR A 70 -8.90 11.81 -1.97
C TYR A 70 -8.92 12.58 -0.64
N GLN A 71 -9.87 13.49 -0.45
CA GLN A 71 -10.08 14.19 0.83
C GLN A 71 -10.69 13.28 1.91
N LYS A 72 -11.63 12.40 1.55
CA LYS A 72 -12.30 11.48 2.49
C LYS A 72 -11.57 10.15 2.70
N ARG A 73 -10.61 9.79 1.84
CA ARG A 73 -9.81 8.56 1.95
C ARG A 73 -9.13 8.37 3.32
N PRO A 74 -8.53 9.39 3.97
CA PRO A 74 -7.94 9.22 5.31
C PRO A 74 -8.99 8.93 6.39
N GLU A 75 -10.12 9.64 6.37
CA GLU A 75 -11.25 9.40 7.30
C GLU A 75 -11.82 7.98 7.13
N LEU A 76 -11.96 7.53 5.87
CA LEU A 76 -12.45 6.19 5.55
C LEU A 76 -11.47 5.09 5.97
N ILE A 77 -10.16 5.27 5.74
CA ILE A 77 -9.12 4.31 6.19
C ILE A 77 -9.15 4.18 7.72
N HIS A 78 -9.17 5.30 8.44
CA HIS A 78 -9.22 5.28 9.91
C HIS A 78 -10.45 4.51 10.43
N LEU A 79 -11.61 4.74 9.83
CA LEU A 79 -12.86 4.08 10.20
C LEU A 79 -12.87 2.57 9.89
N VAL A 80 -12.20 2.15 8.79
CA VAL A 80 -11.97 0.73 8.44
C VAL A 80 -11.02 0.06 9.44
N GLU A 81 -9.91 0.70 9.80
CA GLU A 81 -8.97 0.19 10.81
C GLU A 81 -9.65 0.01 12.17
N GLU A 82 -10.46 1.00 12.57
CA GLU A 82 -11.20 0.95 13.83
C GLU A 82 -12.31 -0.11 13.82
N PHE A 83 -12.98 -0.32 12.69
CA PHE A 83 -13.92 -1.43 12.50
C PHE A 83 -13.22 -2.79 12.60
N TYR A 84 -12.09 -2.97 11.91
CA TYR A 84 -11.31 -4.21 11.95
C TYR A 84 -10.80 -4.54 13.35
N ARG A 85 -10.34 -3.52 14.10
CA ARG A 85 -9.95 -3.67 15.51
C ARG A 85 -11.10 -4.13 16.40
N MET A 86 -12.32 -3.62 16.20
CA MET A 86 -13.50 -4.10 16.95
C MET A 86 -13.90 -5.53 16.57
N TYR A 87 -13.90 -5.86 15.27
CA TYR A 87 -14.16 -7.21 14.78
C TYR A 87 -13.17 -8.23 15.36
N ARG A 88 -11.88 -7.89 15.41
CA ARG A 88 -10.84 -8.74 16.00
C ARG A 88 -11.08 -8.97 17.50
N ALA A 89 -11.38 -7.91 18.26
CA ALA A 89 -11.70 -8.01 19.68
C ALA A 89 -13.01 -8.79 19.96
N LEU A 90 -13.95 -8.80 19.00
CA LEU A 90 -15.15 -9.64 19.04
C LEU A 90 -14.80 -11.13 18.83
N ALA A 91 -13.98 -11.44 17.82
CA ALA A 91 -13.50 -12.80 17.56
C ALA A 91 -12.70 -13.38 18.74
N GLU A 92 -11.75 -12.61 19.27
CA GLU A 92 -10.92 -13.02 20.43
C GLU A 92 -11.80 -13.35 21.66
N ARG A 93 -12.90 -12.64 21.89
CA ARG A 93 -13.86 -12.92 22.96
C ARG A 93 -14.77 -14.12 22.67
N TYR A 94 -15.09 -14.37 21.41
CA TYR A 94 -15.82 -15.57 20.99
C TYR A 94 -14.96 -16.83 21.20
N ASP A 95 -13.67 -16.76 20.89
CA ASP A 95 -12.71 -17.83 21.12
C ASP A 95 -12.50 -18.10 22.62
N GLN A 96 -12.44 -17.04 23.44
CA GLN A 96 -12.41 -17.16 24.91
C GLN A 96 -13.65 -17.89 25.44
N ALA A 97 -14.86 -17.44 25.06
CA ALA A 97 -16.11 -18.05 25.51
C ALA A 97 -16.28 -19.51 25.03
N SER A 98 -15.85 -19.81 23.80
CA SER A 98 -15.88 -21.17 23.24
C SER A 98 -14.84 -22.09 23.88
N GLY A 99 -13.65 -21.57 24.16
CA GLY A 99 -12.56 -22.28 24.85
C GLY A 99 -12.87 -22.57 26.32
N GLU A 100 -13.55 -21.66 27.02
CA GLU A 100 -14.08 -21.90 28.36
C GLU A 100 -15.17 -22.98 28.35
N LEU A 101 -16.04 -23.00 27.34
CA LEU A 101 -17.06 -24.05 27.21
C LEU A 101 -16.44 -25.45 26.99
N GLN A 102 -15.36 -25.55 26.20
CA GLN A 102 -14.65 -26.83 26.00
C GLN A 102 -13.91 -27.30 27.25
N LYS A 103 -13.34 -26.39 28.05
CA LYS A 103 -12.69 -26.75 29.34
C LYS A 103 -13.68 -27.26 30.40
N ASN A 104 -14.96 -26.93 30.27
CA ASN A 104 -16.01 -27.29 31.23
C ASN A 104 -16.79 -28.57 30.88
N HIS A 105 -16.42 -29.29 29.81
CA HIS A 105 -16.96 -30.63 29.53
C HIS A 105 -16.10 -31.72 30.21
N PRO A 106 -16.62 -32.47 31.20
CA PRO A 106 -15.85 -33.51 31.87
C PRO A 106 -15.74 -34.76 30.98
N SER A 107 -14.65 -34.85 30.21
CA SER A 107 -14.28 -36.07 29.49
C SER A 107 -13.77 -37.11 30.48
N GLY A 108 -14.68 -37.86 31.11
CA GLY A 108 -14.33 -38.65 32.29
C GLY A 108 -15.32 -39.71 32.77
N MET A 109 -16.28 -40.17 31.97
CA MET A 109 -17.01 -41.41 32.29
C MET A 109 -17.71 -42.04 31.07
N ILE A 110 -17.25 -43.24 30.66
CA ILE A 110 -18.05 -44.45 30.36
C ILE A 110 -17.04 -45.57 30.07
N GLN A 111 -17.03 -46.59 30.93
CA GLN A 111 -16.29 -47.85 30.72
C GLN A 111 -17.15 -48.83 29.92
N SER A 112 -16.54 -49.61 29.02
CA SER A 112 -16.81 -51.03 28.70
C SER A 112 -16.18 -51.40 27.35
N GLN A 113 -15.61 -52.57 27.08
CA GLN A 113 -15.11 -53.70 27.90
C GLN A 113 -14.18 -54.55 27.00
N SER A 114 -13.32 -55.39 27.59
CA SER A 114 -12.53 -56.48 26.96
C SER A 114 -11.38 -56.06 25.99
N SER A 115 -10.25 -56.78 25.86
CA SER A 115 -9.65 -57.86 26.66
C SER A 115 -8.26 -58.21 26.11
N LEU A 116 -7.26 -58.48 26.99
CA LEU A 116 -6.03 -59.29 26.77
C LEU A 116 -5.07 -58.86 25.62
N GLU A 117 -3.73 -58.91 25.68
CA GLU A 117 -2.71 -59.29 26.67
C GLU A 117 -1.37 -58.59 26.30
N GLN A 118 -0.39 -58.59 27.23
CA GLN A 118 1.08 -58.75 27.05
C GLN A 118 1.76 -58.35 25.71
N SER A 119 2.92 -57.69 25.64
CA SER A 119 3.95 -57.33 26.63
C SER A 119 4.98 -56.34 26.04
N SER A 120 5.56 -55.47 26.85
CA SER A 120 6.83 -54.75 26.56
C SER A 120 8.05 -55.67 26.87
N PRO A 121 9.32 -55.34 26.54
CA PRO A 121 9.84 -54.02 26.09
C PRO A 121 11.00 -54.00 25.05
N THR A 122 11.46 -52.78 24.75
CA THR A 122 12.88 -52.40 24.50
C THR A 122 13.42 -52.29 23.05
N SER A 123 13.68 -51.02 22.70
CA SER A 123 14.79 -50.45 21.88
C SER A 123 14.86 -50.51 20.34
N GLN A 124 15.05 -49.29 19.83
CA GLN A 124 15.98 -48.84 18.79
C GLN A 124 15.69 -49.02 17.29
N GLU A 125 15.76 -47.84 16.65
CA GLU A 125 16.42 -47.52 15.37
C GLU A 125 15.67 -47.54 14.04
N LYS A 126 16.17 -46.60 13.21
CA LYS A 126 15.75 -46.23 11.86
C LYS A 126 15.94 -47.40 10.89
N SER A 127 15.06 -47.54 9.88
CA SER A 127 15.46 -47.40 8.46
C SER A 127 14.34 -47.74 7.46
N SER A 128 13.89 -46.70 6.75
CA SER A 128 13.68 -46.57 5.28
C SER A 128 13.09 -47.66 4.35
N ARG A 129 12.55 -47.14 3.24
CA ARG A 129 12.16 -47.75 1.94
C ARG A 129 10.80 -48.47 1.89
N ARG A 130 10.07 -48.49 0.77
CA ARG A 130 9.83 -47.66 -0.45
C ARG A 130 8.91 -48.55 -1.34
N HIS A 131 8.55 -48.05 -2.53
CA HIS A 131 7.77 -48.71 -3.60
C HIS A 131 6.25 -48.54 -3.43
N LYS A 132 5.47 -47.79 -4.25
CA LYS A 132 5.49 -47.33 -5.68
C LYS A 132 4.49 -48.17 -6.52
N GLU A 133 3.97 -47.54 -7.57
CA GLU A 133 3.15 -48.05 -8.70
C GLU A 133 1.62 -47.81 -8.51
N GLU A 134 0.86 -47.35 -9.51
CA GLU A 134 1.20 -47.02 -10.91
C GLU A 134 0.28 -45.95 -11.55
N GLU A 135 0.54 -45.60 -12.81
CA GLU A 135 -0.06 -44.50 -13.60
C GLU A 135 -1.32 -44.94 -14.37
N ASP A 136 -2.18 -44.00 -14.80
CA ASP A 136 -2.69 -44.00 -16.19
C ASP A 136 -3.38 -42.67 -16.61
N SER A 137 -3.56 -42.45 -17.93
CA SER A 137 -3.88 -41.13 -18.54
C SER A 137 -5.16 -41.06 -19.41
N SER A 138 -5.60 -39.82 -19.74
CA SER A 138 -6.50 -39.42 -20.86
C SER A 138 -8.04 -39.65 -20.66
N SER A 139 -9.00 -39.03 -21.36
CA SER A 139 -9.01 -37.99 -22.43
C SER A 139 -10.42 -37.38 -22.69
N LEU A 140 -10.47 -36.18 -23.31
CA LEU A 140 -11.51 -35.61 -24.25
C LEU A 140 -12.89 -35.03 -23.80
N THR A 141 -13.28 -33.95 -24.53
CA THR A 141 -14.62 -33.32 -24.77
C THR A 141 -15.37 -32.62 -23.60
N ASP A 142 -16.15 -31.53 -23.76
CA ASP A 142 -16.42 -30.55 -24.85
C ASP A 142 -17.07 -29.25 -24.23
N SER A 143 -17.03 -28.12 -24.95
CA SER A 143 -17.71 -26.80 -24.83
C SER A 143 -18.77 -26.54 -23.72
N GLY A 144 -18.91 -25.35 -23.11
CA GLY A 144 -18.25 -24.03 -23.28
C GLY A 144 -18.99 -22.89 -22.53
N SER A 145 -18.67 -21.62 -22.84
CA SER A 145 -19.33 -20.35 -22.40
C SER A 145 -18.94 -19.73 -21.02
N ASP A 146 -17.96 -18.82 -21.11
CA ASP A 146 -17.96 -17.40 -20.69
C ASP A 146 -17.84 -16.88 -19.22
N SER A 147 -16.92 -15.91 -19.13
CA SER A 147 -16.79 -14.75 -18.22
C SER A 147 -16.34 -14.91 -16.75
N ASP A 148 -15.03 -14.64 -16.61
CA ASP A 148 -14.45 -13.55 -15.80
C ASP A 148 -14.22 -13.67 -14.28
N SER A 149 -12.92 -13.47 -13.96
CA SER A 149 -12.34 -12.87 -12.74
C SER A 149 -12.39 -13.60 -11.39
N ASP A 150 -11.23 -14.15 -11.06
CA ASP A 150 -10.48 -14.00 -9.80
C ASP A 150 -10.91 -14.67 -8.47
N SER A 151 -9.86 -15.04 -7.75
CA SER A 151 -9.78 -15.25 -6.29
C SER A 151 -10.34 -16.55 -5.68
N LYS A 152 -9.45 -17.53 -5.52
CA LYS A 152 -9.20 -18.40 -4.33
C LYS A 152 -8.11 -19.44 -4.69
N SER A 153 -7.22 -19.90 -3.82
CA SER A 153 -7.06 -19.65 -2.38
C SER A 153 -5.62 -20.00 -1.95
N VAL A 154 -5.05 -19.26 -0.99
CA VAL A 154 -3.89 -19.71 -0.21
C VAL A 154 -4.31 -20.10 1.20
N HIS A 155 -4.18 -21.38 1.51
CA HIS A 155 -3.83 -21.94 2.82
C HIS A 155 -3.30 -23.36 2.56
N ASP A 156 -2.04 -23.64 2.92
CA ASP A 156 -1.81 -24.11 4.28
C ASP A 156 -0.38 -23.85 4.76
N HIS A 157 -0.16 -24.00 6.07
CA HIS A 157 0.97 -23.43 6.81
C HIS A 157 2.35 -24.09 6.58
N SER A 158 3.43 -23.30 6.64
CA SER A 158 4.57 -23.54 7.55
C SER A 158 5.56 -22.37 7.61
N SER A 159 6.19 -22.19 8.78
CA SER A 159 7.12 -21.10 9.12
C SER A 159 8.56 -21.38 8.65
N ALA A 160 9.16 -20.48 7.87
CA ALA A 160 10.62 -20.25 7.79
C ALA A 160 10.97 -18.98 6.97
N ASN A 161 11.86 -18.15 7.53
CA ASN A 161 12.69 -17.12 6.87
C ASN A 161 11.99 -15.91 6.20
N ASP A 162 12.17 -14.73 6.79
CA ASP A 162 11.72 -13.42 6.29
C ASP A 162 12.53 -12.87 5.07
N ASP A 163 13.06 -13.75 4.22
CA ASP A 163 13.97 -13.41 3.09
C ASP A 163 13.26 -13.47 1.72
N ASP A 164 12.25 -14.36 1.56
CA ASP A 164 11.53 -14.54 0.28
C ASP A 164 10.50 -13.43 -0.01
N GLY A 165 10.10 -12.65 1.01
CA GLY A 165 9.17 -11.52 0.87
C GLY A 165 9.74 -10.37 0.03
N ASP A 166 11.02 -10.04 0.24
CA ASP A 166 11.70 -9.01 -0.53
C ASP A 166 12.00 -9.50 -1.96
N GLU A 167 12.38 -10.77 -2.15
CA GLU A 167 12.56 -11.39 -3.47
C GLU A 167 11.23 -11.42 -4.28
N ALA A 168 10.10 -11.64 -3.61
CA ALA A 168 8.77 -11.57 -4.23
C ALA A 168 8.37 -10.13 -4.61
N LEU A 169 8.67 -9.14 -3.75
CA LEU A 169 8.44 -7.72 -4.04
C LEU A 169 9.35 -7.21 -5.17
N ILE A 170 10.62 -7.63 -5.21
CA ILE A 170 11.57 -7.30 -6.28
C ILE A 170 11.08 -7.87 -7.62
N ARG A 171 10.63 -9.13 -7.65
CA ARG A 171 10.01 -9.74 -8.85
C ARG A 171 8.77 -8.97 -9.30
N ARG A 172 7.87 -8.63 -8.37
CA ARG A 172 6.65 -7.86 -8.69
C ARG A 172 6.96 -6.44 -9.19
N MET A 173 8.02 -5.82 -8.66
CA MET A 173 8.49 -4.51 -9.10
C MET A 173 9.11 -4.56 -10.50
N ALA A 174 9.90 -5.60 -10.80
CA ALA A 174 10.45 -5.84 -12.14
C ALA A 174 9.36 -6.16 -13.19
N GLU A 175 8.32 -6.93 -12.81
CA GLU A 175 7.13 -7.14 -13.65
C GLU A 175 6.43 -5.82 -13.98
N LEU A 176 6.18 -4.98 -12.97
CA LEU A 176 5.54 -3.67 -13.16
C LEU A 176 6.42 -2.69 -13.95
N GLU A 177 7.75 -2.75 -13.82
CA GLU A 177 8.68 -1.97 -14.65
C GLU A 177 8.64 -2.43 -16.12
N LEU A 178 8.55 -3.75 -16.38
CA LEU A 178 8.37 -4.30 -17.72
C LEU A 178 7.01 -3.92 -18.33
N GLU A 179 5.91 -4.04 -17.59
CA GLU A 179 4.58 -3.62 -18.03
C GLU A 179 4.53 -2.10 -18.32
N LEU A 180 5.18 -1.27 -17.48
CA LEU A 180 5.32 0.16 -17.71
C LEU A 180 6.14 0.46 -18.97
N GLN A 181 7.21 -0.29 -19.21
CA GLN A 181 8.07 -0.10 -20.37
C GLN A 181 7.38 -0.56 -21.67
N GLU A 182 6.64 -1.68 -21.63
CA GLU A 182 5.86 -2.19 -22.76
C GLU A 182 4.69 -1.25 -23.10
N THR A 183 3.93 -0.78 -22.10
CA THR A 183 2.85 0.20 -22.31
C THR A 183 3.39 1.53 -22.85
N LYS A 184 4.53 2.01 -22.37
CA LYS A 184 5.22 3.19 -22.91
C LYS A 184 5.68 2.99 -24.36
N GLN A 185 6.18 1.80 -24.71
CA GLN A 185 6.60 1.48 -26.08
C GLN A 185 5.40 1.33 -27.03
N LYS A 186 4.31 0.71 -26.58
CA LYS A 186 3.02 0.68 -27.29
C LYS A 186 2.46 2.09 -27.52
N LEU A 187 2.54 2.97 -26.52
CA LEU A 187 2.07 4.36 -26.63
C LEU A 187 2.94 5.19 -27.59
N LEU A 188 4.26 4.97 -27.61
CA LEU A 188 5.15 5.55 -28.63
C LEU A 188 4.80 5.08 -30.04
N LEU A 189 4.64 3.77 -30.27
CA LEU A 189 4.25 3.22 -31.57
C LEU A 189 2.85 3.69 -32.00
N GLN A 190 1.92 3.87 -31.06
CA GLN A 190 0.60 4.42 -31.32
C GLN A 190 0.66 5.92 -31.66
N GLN A 191 1.56 6.67 -31.03
CA GLN A 191 1.80 8.09 -31.33
C GLN A 191 2.52 8.29 -32.67
N GLU A 192 3.41 7.37 -33.07
CA GLU A 192 4.09 7.37 -34.36
C GLU A 192 3.13 7.01 -35.50
N ASN A 193 2.31 5.95 -35.33
CA ASN A 193 1.29 5.56 -36.32
C ASN A 193 0.15 6.58 -36.51
N VAL A 194 -0.23 7.33 -35.46
CA VAL A 194 -1.32 8.34 -35.58
C VAL A 194 -0.84 9.64 -36.25
N ASN A 195 0.47 9.95 -36.17
CA ASN A 195 1.02 11.20 -36.69
C ASN A 195 1.71 11.09 -38.07
N GLY A 196 2.05 9.89 -38.54
CA GLY A 196 2.74 9.68 -39.83
C GLY A 196 1.88 10.01 -41.06
N ASP A 197 0.92 9.15 -41.37
CA ASP A 197 0.24 9.15 -42.68
C ASP A 197 -0.60 10.41 -42.94
N ASN A 198 -1.38 10.85 -41.96
CA ASN A 198 -2.26 12.01 -42.12
C ASN A 198 -1.47 13.32 -42.32
N ASN A 199 -0.33 13.48 -41.63
CA ASN A 199 0.45 14.71 -41.70
C ASN A 199 1.20 14.81 -43.03
N ILE A 200 1.67 13.69 -43.59
CA ILE A 200 2.33 13.66 -44.90
C ILE A 200 1.36 14.04 -46.03
N ASP A 201 0.13 13.51 -46.06
CA ASP A 201 -0.88 13.90 -47.06
C ASP A 201 -1.34 15.37 -46.90
N LEU A 202 -1.49 15.86 -45.66
CA LEU A 202 -1.79 17.27 -45.39
C LEU A 202 -0.66 18.21 -45.84
N ILE A 203 0.60 17.88 -45.55
CA ILE A 203 1.77 18.64 -46.02
C ILE A 203 1.83 18.62 -47.54
N HIS A 204 1.64 17.46 -48.18
CA HIS A 204 1.67 17.36 -49.64
C HIS A 204 0.54 18.19 -50.29
N LYS A 205 -0.68 18.14 -49.75
CA LYS A 205 -1.79 19.03 -50.18
C LYS A 205 -1.45 20.50 -50.01
N VAL A 206 -0.87 20.91 -48.87
CA VAL A 206 -0.44 22.30 -48.64
C VAL A 206 0.58 22.72 -49.71
N THR A 207 1.60 21.91 -49.99
CA THR A 207 2.60 22.24 -51.03
C THR A 207 2.01 22.33 -52.45
N VAL A 208 0.99 21.51 -52.76
CA VAL A 208 0.27 21.60 -54.05
C VAL A 208 -0.56 22.88 -54.13
N TYR A 209 -1.33 23.22 -53.09
CA TYR A 209 -2.11 24.46 -53.05
C TYR A 209 -1.22 25.72 -53.03
N GLU A 210 -0.06 25.68 -52.39
CA GLU A 210 0.94 26.76 -52.46
C GLU A 210 1.48 26.93 -53.88
N ALA A 211 1.80 25.83 -54.59
CA ALA A 211 2.23 25.89 -55.98
C ALA A 211 1.13 26.45 -56.91
N GLU A 212 -0.10 25.97 -56.80
CA GLU A 212 -1.26 26.48 -57.55
C GLU A 212 -1.50 27.98 -57.29
N LEU A 213 -1.36 28.42 -56.04
CA LEU A 213 -1.49 29.83 -55.66
C LEU A 213 -0.39 30.69 -56.27
N THR A 214 0.86 30.21 -56.35
CA THR A 214 1.94 30.94 -57.04
C THR A 214 1.68 31.03 -58.55
N GLU A 215 1.17 29.98 -59.20
CA GLU A 215 0.85 30.01 -60.62
C GLU A 215 -0.33 30.96 -60.93
N ALA A 216 -1.34 30.98 -60.07
CA ALA A 216 -2.48 31.90 -60.18
C ALA A 216 -2.06 33.38 -60.01
N ASN A 217 -1.19 33.67 -59.03
CA ASN A 217 -0.62 35.01 -58.85
C ASN A 217 0.23 35.44 -60.05
N GLU A 218 1.01 34.53 -60.63
CA GLU A 218 1.82 34.80 -61.83
C GLU A 218 0.96 35.01 -63.10
N LYS A 219 -0.21 34.35 -63.19
CA LYS A 219 -1.23 34.64 -64.22
C LYS A 219 -1.86 36.02 -64.03
N MET A 220 -2.23 36.37 -62.80
CA MET A 220 -2.80 37.68 -62.45
C MET A 220 -1.82 38.82 -62.78
N ARG A 221 -0.55 38.70 -62.39
CA ARG A 221 0.53 39.65 -62.73
C ARG A 221 0.63 39.89 -64.24
N ARG A 222 0.61 38.82 -65.05
CA ARG A 222 0.65 38.93 -66.52
C ARG A 222 -0.59 39.63 -67.10
N HIS A 223 -1.78 39.40 -66.55
CA HIS A 223 -2.98 40.11 -66.97
C HIS A 223 -2.98 41.59 -66.52
N GLU A 224 -2.43 41.92 -65.36
CA GLU A 224 -2.24 43.32 -64.93
C GLU A 224 -1.26 44.09 -65.84
N GLU A 225 -0.19 43.43 -66.31
CA GLU A 225 0.74 43.98 -67.30
C GLU A 225 0.07 44.18 -68.66
N GLU A 226 -0.75 43.22 -69.11
CA GLU A 226 -1.52 43.30 -70.36
C GLU A 226 -2.58 44.41 -70.30
N ILE A 227 -3.33 44.52 -69.20
CA ILE A 227 -4.27 45.63 -68.94
C ILE A 227 -3.52 46.97 -68.93
N SER A 228 -2.33 47.03 -68.33
CA SER A 228 -1.50 48.25 -68.32
C SER A 228 -1.04 48.64 -69.72
N LYS A 229 -0.66 47.67 -70.55
CA LYS A 229 -0.29 47.87 -71.96
C LYS A 229 -1.48 48.37 -72.79
N LEU A 230 -2.63 47.70 -72.71
CA LEU A 230 -3.87 48.12 -73.39
C LEU A 230 -4.33 49.51 -72.94
N LYS A 231 -4.13 49.86 -71.67
CA LYS A 231 -4.44 51.20 -71.13
C LYS A 231 -3.51 52.30 -71.67
N ILE A 232 -2.25 51.98 -71.97
CA ILE A 232 -1.32 52.89 -72.66
C ILE A 232 -1.73 53.04 -74.14
N GLU A 233 -2.07 51.94 -74.80
CA GLU A 233 -2.50 51.91 -76.21
C GLU A 233 -3.81 52.68 -76.43
N LEU A 234 -4.81 52.48 -75.56
CA LEU A 234 -6.05 53.27 -75.54
C LEU A 234 -5.74 54.77 -75.35
N LYS A 235 -4.84 55.13 -74.42
CA LYS A 235 -4.45 56.52 -74.19
C LYS A 235 -3.76 57.14 -75.42
N SER A 236 -3.00 56.35 -76.19
CA SER A 236 -2.39 56.75 -77.45
C SER A 236 -3.42 56.97 -78.57
N CYS A 237 -4.44 56.10 -78.64
CA CYS A 237 -5.54 56.24 -79.59
C CYS A 237 -6.40 57.49 -79.29
N MET A 238 -6.70 57.74 -78.01
CA MET A 238 -7.42 58.93 -77.53
C MET A 238 -6.67 60.27 -77.74
N SER A 239 -5.36 60.25 -78.02
CA SER A 239 -4.64 61.44 -78.52
C SER A 239 -4.87 61.68 -80.01
N SER A 240 -5.09 60.62 -80.81
CA SER A 240 -5.29 60.74 -82.26
C SER A 240 -6.66 61.30 -82.65
N GLU A 241 -7.70 61.14 -81.82
CA GLU A 241 -9.02 61.73 -82.09
C GLU A 241 -9.08 63.23 -81.79
N LYS A 242 -8.22 63.73 -80.88
CA LYS A 242 -8.23 65.15 -80.49
C LYS A 242 -7.72 66.09 -81.58
N ASP A 243 -6.91 65.59 -82.51
CA ASP A 243 -6.44 66.34 -83.67
C ASP A 243 -7.49 66.39 -84.82
N ALA A 244 -8.57 65.60 -84.75
CA ALA A 244 -9.61 65.53 -85.77
C ALA A 244 -10.86 66.39 -85.47
N GLN A 245 -11.00 66.94 -84.25
CA GLN A 245 -12.19 67.68 -83.81
C GLN A 245 -12.02 69.21 -83.66
N HIS A 246 -10.96 69.79 -84.24
CA HIS A 246 -10.68 71.24 -84.11
C HIS A 246 -10.78 72.05 -85.42
N SER A 247 -11.41 71.51 -86.47
CA SER A 247 -11.39 72.09 -87.84
C SER A 247 -12.75 72.13 -88.57
N LEU A 248 -13.86 72.42 -87.89
CA LEU A 248 -15.17 72.73 -88.53
C LEU A 248 -15.98 73.84 -87.82
N GLU A 249 -15.38 75.01 -87.61
CA GLU A 249 -16.13 76.23 -87.21
C GLU A 249 -15.51 77.52 -87.79
N LYS A 250 -15.66 77.76 -89.11
CA LYS A 250 -15.51 79.12 -89.67
C LYS A 250 -16.10 79.30 -91.09
N LYS A 251 -16.63 80.52 -91.30
CA LYS A 251 -17.07 81.18 -92.57
C LYS A 251 -18.47 80.83 -93.13
N ARG A 252 -19.39 81.75 -92.85
CA ARG A 252 -20.50 82.18 -93.73
C ARG A 252 -20.08 83.43 -94.54
N LEU A 253 -20.95 83.89 -95.45
CA LEU A 253 -20.85 85.06 -96.37
C LEU A 253 -20.05 84.76 -97.67
N ASP A 254 -20.49 85.12 -98.89
CA ASP A 254 -21.74 85.78 -99.34
C ASP A 254 -21.90 85.84 -100.90
N LEU A 255 -23.10 86.26 -101.40
CA LEU A 255 -23.39 86.97 -102.69
C LEU A 255 -23.26 86.19 -104.05
N ASP A 256 -24.04 86.38 -105.14
CA ASP A 256 -25.02 87.40 -105.59
C ASP A 256 -25.75 86.99 -106.93
N LYS A 257 -26.59 87.91 -107.48
CA LYS A 257 -27.16 88.05 -108.87
C LYS A 257 -28.56 87.46 -109.13
N GLU A 258 -29.46 88.00 -109.98
CA GLU A 258 -29.63 89.24 -110.83
C GLU A 258 -31.13 89.25 -111.29
N GLY A 259 -31.86 90.31 -111.70
CA GLY A 259 -31.67 91.78 -111.78
C GLY A 259 -32.65 92.47 -112.79
N THR A 260 -33.22 93.66 -112.48
CA THR A 260 -33.88 94.67 -113.40
C THR A 260 -35.15 94.31 -114.23
N ASP A 261 -36.06 95.21 -114.67
CA ASP A 261 -36.57 96.55 -114.25
C ASP A 261 -37.84 96.95 -115.09
N GLU A 262 -38.46 98.10 -114.78
CA GLU A 262 -39.34 98.99 -115.60
C GLU A 262 -40.83 98.69 -115.97
N ASP A 263 -41.70 99.50 -115.32
CA ASP A 263 -42.71 100.43 -115.88
C ASP A 263 -44.04 99.95 -116.55
N ALA A 264 -44.92 100.91 -116.92
CA ALA A 264 -46.29 100.90 -116.42
C ALA A 264 -47.46 100.98 -117.43
N GLY A 265 -48.58 100.38 -117.03
CA GLY A 265 -49.88 101.07 -116.96
C GLY A 265 -50.76 101.22 -118.22
N ALA A 266 -51.66 100.25 -118.47
CA ALA A 266 -53.07 100.50 -118.82
C ALA A 266 -53.90 99.20 -119.02
N THR A 267 -54.82 98.85 -118.09
CA THR A 267 -56.17 98.27 -118.33
C THR A 267 -56.83 97.76 -117.04
N LYS A 268 -57.61 98.62 -116.34
CA LYS A 268 -58.23 98.39 -115.02
C LYS A 268 -59.38 97.35 -114.97
N VAL A 269 -59.44 96.39 -115.89
CA VAL A 269 -60.41 95.27 -115.88
C VAL A 269 -59.70 93.93 -115.81
N LYS A 270 -58.57 93.77 -116.51
CA LYS A 270 -57.67 92.61 -116.32
C LYS A 270 -57.06 92.60 -114.92
N ALA A 271 -56.74 93.77 -114.38
CA ALA A 271 -56.23 93.91 -113.02
C ALA A 271 -57.13 93.24 -111.97
N LEU A 272 -58.46 93.27 -112.10
CA LEU A 272 -59.37 92.61 -111.16
C LEU A 272 -59.43 91.08 -111.35
N GLU A 273 -59.21 90.58 -112.56
CA GLU A 273 -59.12 89.13 -112.83
C GLU A 273 -57.77 88.56 -112.39
N GLU A 274 -56.68 89.32 -112.59
CA GLU A 274 -55.35 89.02 -112.07
C GLU A 274 -55.31 89.12 -110.54
N GLU A 275 -55.89 90.15 -109.92
CA GLU A 275 -56.07 90.23 -108.46
C GLU A 275 -56.87 89.04 -107.91
N LEU A 276 -57.92 88.58 -108.61
CA LEU A 276 -58.70 87.41 -108.21
C LEU A 276 -57.92 86.10 -108.40
N SER A 277 -57.07 86.00 -109.43
CA SER A 277 -56.15 84.87 -109.64
C SER A 277 -55.07 84.83 -108.56
N ILE A 278 -54.44 85.96 -108.28
CA ILE A 278 -53.46 86.15 -107.20
C ILE A 278 -54.10 85.87 -105.83
N ALA A 279 -55.36 86.26 -105.61
CA ALA A 279 -56.10 85.95 -104.40
C ALA A 279 -56.35 84.43 -104.26
N LYS A 280 -56.72 83.73 -105.34
CA LYS A 280 -56.88 82.27 -105.36
C LYS A 280 -55.55 81.54 -105.12
N GLU A 281 -54.47 81.99 -105.74
CA GLU A 281 -53.13 81.42 -105.57
C GLU A 281 -52.64 81.62 -104.13
N LYS A 282 -52.82 82.83 -103.55
CA LYS A 282 -52.58 83.09 -102.13
C LYS A 282 -53.42 82.17 -101.25
N LEU A 283 -54.72 81.99 -101.53
CA LEU A 283 -55.60 81.07 -100.79
C LEU A 283 -55.13 79.61 -100.90
N GLN A 284 -54.65 79.18 -102.07
CA GLN A 284 -54.08 77.85 -102.27
C GLN A 284 -52.75 77.68 -101.53
N ASN A 285 -51.92 78.72 -101.46
CA ASN A 285 -50.66 78.70 -100.72
C ASN A 285 -50.92 78.71 -99.21
N PHE A 286 -51.84 79.53 -98.70
CA PHE A 286 -52.32 79.46 -97.31
C PHE A 286 -52.95 78.10 -96.99
N ALA A 287 -53.63 77.44 -97.93
CA ALA A 287 -54.17 76.09 -97.73
C ALA A 287 -53.07 75.02 -97.65
N LYS A 288 -52.01 75.11 -98.49
CA LYS A 288 -50.82 74.24 -98.39
C LYS A 288 -50.08 74.46 -97.07
N GLU A 289 -49.89 75.72 -96.68
CA GLU A 289 -49.28 76.13 -95.41
C GLU A 289 -50.09 75.62 -94.21
N THR A 290 -51.42 75.76 -94.24
CA THR A 290 -52.32 75.20 -93.21
C THR A 290 -52.24 73.67 -93.14
N CYS A 291 -52.09 72.98 -94.28
CA CYS A 291 -51.89 71.53 -94.33
C CYS A 291 -50.54 71.13 -93.72
N PHE A 292 -49.46 71.84 -94.05
CA PHE A 292 -48.11 71.62 -93.53
C PHE A 292 -48.06 71.83 -92.00
N LEU A 293 -48.60 72.96 -91.53
CA LEU A 293 -48.72 73.28 -90.10
C LEU A 293 -49.55 72.23 -89.35
N LYS A 294 -50.58 71.65 -89.97
CA LYS A 294 -51.35 70.56 -89.37
C LYS A 294 -50.53 69.27 -89.24
N THR A 295 -49.76 68.89 -90.25
CA THR A 295 -48.87 67.72 -90.17
C THR A 295 -47.74 67.92 -89.17
N GLU A 296 -47.19 69.13 -89.08
CA GLU A 296 -46.16 69.50 -88.11
C GLU A 296 -46.71 69.51 -86.68
N LEU A 297 -47.96 69.95 -86.48
CA LEU A 297 -48.65 69.86 -85.20
C LEU A 297 -48.93 68.40 -84.76
N GLU A 298 -49.27 67.50 -85.67
CA GLU A 298 -49.41 66.06 -85.32
C GLU A 298 -48.05 65.40 -85.04
N MET A 299 -47.00 65.75 -85.79
CA MET A 299 -45.63 65.34 -85.48
C MET A 299 -45.17 65.84 -84.11
N SER A 300 -45.52 67.08 -83.75
CA SER A 300 -45.25 67.66 -82.44
C SER A 300 -45.97 66.90 -81.32
N LYS A 301 -47.26 66.60 -81.46
CA LYS A 301 -48.02 65.77 -80.50
C LYS A 301 -47.44 64.37 -80.33
N ALA A 302 -47.08 63.70 -81.42
CA ALA A 302 -46.46 62.38 -81.37
C ALA A 302 -45.07 62.41 -80.68
N ALA A 303 -44.31 63.50 -80.86
CA ALA A 303 -43.07 63.74 -80.14
C ALA A 303 -43.32 64.00 -78.64
N GLU A 304 -44.37 64.75 -78.29
CA GLU A 304 -44.77 65.04 -76.91
C GLU A 304 -45.21 63.77 -76.16
N GLU A 305 -46.03 62.90 -76.76
CA GLU A 305 -46.37 61.60 -76.19
C GLU A 305 -45.16 60.66 -76.03
N LYS A 306 -44.15 60.78 -76.91
CA LYS A 306 -42.91 60.02 -76.78
C LYS A 306 -42.04 60.58 -75.65
N LEU A 307 -42.00 61.90 -75.49
CA LEU A 307 -41.35 62.58 -74.37
C LEU A 307 -41.97 62.18 -73.03
N GLN A 308 -43.30 62.17 -72.92
CA GLN A 308 -44.02 61.73 -71.72
C GLN A 308 -43.74 60.27 -71.36
N ARG A 309 -43.69 59.37 -72.35
CA ARG A 309 -43.29 57.95 -72.13
C ARG A 309 -41.87 57.83 -71.61
N LEU A 310 -40.92 58.53 -72.22
CA LEU A 310 -39.52 58.55 -71.78
C LEU A 310 -39.35 59.19 -70.39
N GLN A 311 -40.16 60.21 -70.04
CA GLN A 311 -40.19 60.77 -68.68
C GLN A 311 -40.72 59.75 -67.66
N HIS A 312 -41.75 58.98 -68.00
CA HIS A 312 -42.27 57.94 -67.10
C HIS A 312 -41.28 56.78 -66.91
N GLU A 313 -40.62 56.34 -67.98
CA GLU A 313 -39.53 55.35 -67.91
C GLU A 313 -38.35 55.86 -67.07
N LEU A 314 -37.99 57.14 -67.20
CA LEU A 314 -36.97 57.79 -66.39
C LEU A 314 -37.37 57.86 -64.90
N GLU A 315 -38.62 58.19 -64.57
CA GLU A 315 -39.13 58.17 -63.19
C GLU A 315 -39.11 56.76 -62.58
N LEU A 316 -39.44 55.72 -63.35
CA LEU A 316 -39.39 54.34 -62.89
C LEU A 316 -37.94 53.92 -62.62
N ALA A 317 -37.02 54.20 -63.55
CA ALA A 317 -35.60 53.93 -63.37
C ALA A 317 -34.98 54.70 -62.18
N GLN A 318 -35.43 55.93 -61.91
CA GLN A 318 -35.05 56.70 -60.73
C GLN A 318 -35.55 56.03 -59.44
N LYS A 319 -36.82 55.63 -59.37
CA LYS A 319 -37.38 54.91 -58.21
C LYS A 319 -36.64 53.61 -57.94
N ASP A 320 -36.35 52.82 -58.97
CA ASP A 320 -35.60 51.57 -58.82
C ASP A 320 -34.19 51.83 -58.31
N ALA A 321 -33.48 52.83 -58.87
CA ALA A 321 -32.17 53.27 -58.40
C ALA A 321 -32.20 53.69 -56.91
N ASP A 322 -33.22 54.45 -56.48
CA ASP A 322 -33.41 54.80 -55.08
C ASP A 322 -33.63 53.58 -54.18
N THR A 323 -34.38 52.56 -54.63
CA THR A 323 -34.50 51.31 -53.84
C THR A 323 -33.17 50.57 -53.72
N HIS A 324 -32.34 50.56 -54.77
CA HIS A 324 -31.02 49.94 -54.75
C HIS A 324 -30.04 50.72 -53.86
N ILE A 325 -30.07 52.06 -53.90
CA ILE A 325 -29.28 52.92 -53.01
C ILE A 325 -29.66 52.65 -51.54
N ASN A 326 -30.96 52.52 -51.24
CA ASN A 326 -31.43 52.23 -49.88
C ASN A 326 -31.01 50.83 -49.40
N LYS A 327 -31.09 49.79 -50.25
CA LYS A 327 -30.58 48.43 -49.94
C LYS A 327 -29.08 48.45 -49.68
N LEU A 328 -28.30 49.07 -50.57
CA LEU A 328 -26.85 49.25 -50.43
C LEU A 328 -26.49 49.96 -49.11
N ASN A 329 -27.25 50.98 -48.72
CA ASN A 329 -27.04 51.70 -47.47
C ASN A 329 -27.43 50.88 -46.22
N ALA A 330 -28.36 49.93 -46.34
CA ALA A 330 -28.67 48.98 -45.27
C ALA A 330 -27.55 47.93 -45.13
N GLU A 331 -27.09 47.34 -46.23
CA GLU A 331 -25.99 46.37 -46.24
C GLU A 331 -24.68 46.99 -45.70
N LYS A 332 -24.35 48.23 -46.10
CA LYS A 332 -23.22 48.99 -45.54
C LYS A 332 -23.28 49.12 -44.01
N LYS A 333 -24.48 49.30 -43.43
CA LYS A 333 -24.65 49.37 -41.97
C LYS A 333 -24.43 48.02 -41.30
N GLU A 334 -24.85 46.91 -41.92
CA GLU A 334 -24.56 45.57 -41.38
C GLU A 334 -23.06 45.21 -41.52
N VAL A 335 -22.41 45.58 -42.63
CA VAL A 335 -20.96 45.42 -42.79
C VAL A 335 -20.19 46.17 -41.70
N LEU A 336 -20.58 47.40 -41.36
CA LEU A 336 -19.97 48.16 -40.26
C LEU A 336 -20.14 47.45 -38.91
N LYS A 337 -21.35 46.95 -38.57
CA LYS A 337 -21.59 46.17 -37.35
C LYS A 337 -20.75 44.88 -37.30
N LEU A 338 -20.54 44.22 -38.44
CA LEU A 338 -19.69 43.04 -38.54
C LEU A 338 -18.21 43.40 -38.37
N GLN A 339 -17.75 44.53 -38.92
CA GLN A 339 -16.40 45.05 -38.69
C GLN A 339 -16.16 45.39 -37.21
N GLU A 340 -17.12 46.03 -36.53
CA GLU A 340 -17.06 46.30 -35.08
C GLU A 340 -16.95 44.99 -34.26
N ARG A 341 -17.80 44.00 -34.56
CA ARG A 341 -17.74 42.68 -33.90
C ARG A 341 -16.41 41.97 -34.15
N LEU A 342 -15.90 42.01 -35.38
CA LEU A 342 -14.61 41.41 -35.73
C LEU A 342 -13.46 42.11 -35.00
N ALA A 343 -13.51 43.44 -34.84
CA ALA A 343 -12.55 44.19 -34.04
C ALA A 343 -12.59 43.78 -32.55
N MET A 344 -13.77 43.66 -31.93
CA MET A 344 -13.90 43.20 -30.53
C MET A 344 -13.39 41.77 -30.33
N VAL A 345 -13.70 40.85 -31.26
CA VAL A 345 -13.20 39.47 -31.20
C VAL A 345 -11.69 39.45 -31.35
N LYS A 346 -11.12 40.27 -32.26
CA LYS A 346 -9.68 40.38 -32.46
C LYS A 346 -8.95 40.89 -31.20
N THR A 347 -9.47 41.91 -30.51
CA THR A 347 -8.88 42.37 -29.24
C THR A 347 -8.99 41.31 -28.15
N SER A 348 -10.16 40.67 -28.00
CA SER A 348 -10.33 39.61 -27.00
C SER A 348 -9.44 38.38 -27.25
N LEU A 349 -9.13 38.07 -28.51
CA LEU A 349 -8.22 36.97 -28.86
C LEU A 349 -6.77 37.36 -28.52
N GLN A 350 -6.36 38.59 -28.83
CA GLN A 350 -5.07 39.13 -28.44
C GLN A 350 -4.89 39.19 -26.91
N ASP A 351 -5.93 39.49 -26.15
CA ASP A 351 -5.90 39.44 -24.68
C ASP A 351 -5.70 38.02 -24.16
N ARG A 352 -6.34 37.02 -24.78
CA ARG A 352 -6.14 35.60 -24.47
C ARG A 352 -4.73 35.12 -24.84
N ASP A 353 -4.17 35.57 -25.96
CA ASP A 353 -2.78 35.29 -26.32
C ASP A 353 -1.76 35.91 -25.34
N ASN A 354 -2.08 37.07 -24.77
CA ASN A 354 -1.29 37.67 -23.70
C ASN A 354 -1.38 36.86 -22.40
N GLU A 355 -2.60 36.43 -22.03
CA GLU A 355 -2.87 35.59 -20.86
C GLU A 355 -2.16 34.22 -20.96
N ILE A 356 -2.24 33.56 -22.12
CA ILE A 356 -1.53 32.29 -22.40
C ILE A 356 -0.01 32.47 -22.28
N ARG A 357 0.55 33.58 -22.78
CA ARG A 357 1.99 33.87 -22.63
C ARG A 357 2.38 34.09 -21.18
N ALA A 358 1.60 34.86 -20.42
CA ALA A 358 1.85 35.09 -19.00
C ALA A 358 1.80 33.79 -18.18
N LEU A 359 0.79 32.95 -18.41
CA LEU A 359 0.66 31.62 -17.79
C LEU A 359 1.83 30.71 -18.16
N LYS A 360 2.25 30.69 -19.43
CA LYS A 360 3.40 29.88 -19.88
C LYS A 360 4.69 30.29 -19.17
N THR A 361 4.97 31.59 -19.02
CA THR A 361 6.11 32.07 -18.25
C THR A 361 6.00 31.65 -16.78
N ALA A 362 4.84 31.85 -16.14
CA ALA A 362 4.63 31.49 -14.75
C ALA A 362 4.79 29.97 -14.48
N VAL A 363 4.39 29.11 -15.43
CA VAL A 363 4.63 27.67 -15.37
C VAL A 363 6.12 27.36 -15.45
N SER A 364 6.86 27.94 -16.41
CA SER A 364 8.31 27.73 -16.52
C SER A 364 9.09 28.25 -15.29
N ASP A 365 8.68 29.37 -14.70
CA ASP A 365 9.25 29.90 -13.45
C ASP A 365 8.97 28.96 -12.25
N ALA A 366 7.80 28.30 -12.22
CA ALA A 366 7.46 27.31 -11.21
C ALA A 366 8.26 26.01 -11.40
N GLU A 367 8.39 25.53 -12.64
CA GLU A 367 9.21 24.36 -12.99
C GLU A 367 10.68 24.57 -12.59
N GLN A 368 11.25 25.75 -12.86
CA GLN A 368 12.61 26.10 -12.46
C GLN A 368 12.84 26.14 -10.93
N LYS A 369 11.80 26.35 -10.12
CA LYS A 369 11.87 26.30 -8.65
C LYS A 369 11.68 24.88 -8.11
N ILE A 370 10.70 24.15 -8.66
CA ILE A 370 10.39 22.79 -8.22
C ILE A 370 11.52 21.80 -8.56
N PHE A 371 12.24 22.01 -9.68
CA PHE A 371 13.32 21.11 -10.09
C PHE A 371 14.50 21.02 -9.08
N PRO A 372 15.12 22.13 -8.61
CA PRO A 372 16.16 22.07 -7.59
C PRO A 372 15.64 21.59 -6.23
N GLU A 373 14.42 21.97 -5.82
CA GLU A 373 13.80 21.44 -4.59
C GLU A 373 13.63 19.92 -4.65
N LYS A 374 13.14 19.38 -5.78
CA LYS A 374 13.03 17.94 -6.02
C LYS A 374 14.40 17.24 -6.01
N ALA A 375 15.44 17.88 -6.56
CA ALA A 375 16.80 17.36 -6.52
C ALA A 375 17.37 17.35 -5.09
N GLN A 376 17.12 18.41 -4.30
CA GLN A 376 17.51 18.50 -2.89
C GLN A 376 16.81 17.41 -2.05
N ILE A 377 15.48 17.30 -2.13
CA ILE A 377 14.70 16.29 -1.40
C ILE A 377 15.18 14.88 -1.76
N LYS A 378 15.47 14.61 -3.04
CA LYS A 378 16.05 13.32 -3.47
C LYS A 378 17.42 13.07 -2.81
N GLY A 379 18.28 14.09 -2.76
CA GLY A 379 19.60 14.00 -2.11
C GLY A 379 19.51 13.80 -0.59
N GLU A 380 18.59 14.47 0.09
CA GLU A 380 18.31 14.28 1.52
C GLU A 380 17.77 12.88 1.79
N MET A 381 16.85 12.38 0.95
CA MET A 381 16.32 11.02 1.08
C MET A 381 17.38 9.95 0.85
N SER A 382 18.34 10.17 -0.07
CA SER A 382 19.51 9.28 -0.22
C SER A 382 20.43 9.29 1.01
N LYS A 383 20.65 10.45 1.65
CA LYS A 383 21.44 10.52 2.90
C LYS A 383 20.77 9.78 4.05
N LEU A 384 19.48 10.02 4.26
CA LEU A 384 18.70 9.33 5.31
C LEU A 384 18.62 7.82 5.08
N PHE A 385 18.60 7.37 3.82
CA PHE A 385 18.64 5.94 3.49
C PHE A 385 19.99 5.31 3.86
N GLU A 386 21.09 5.99 3.55
CA GLU A 386 22.45 5.58 3.90
C GLU A 386 22.66 5.53 5.43
N GLU A 387 22.27 6.59 6.15
CA GLU A 387 22.29 6.65 7.62
C GLU A 387 21.47 5.51 8.24
N ARG A 388 20.28 5.20 7.69
CA ARG A 388 19.44 4.08 8.14
C ARG A 388 20.12 2.72 7.90
N SER A 389 20.85 2.55 6.79
CA SER A 389 21.61 1.33 6.51
C SER A 389 22.72 1.12 7.54
N GLN A 390 23.50 2.18 7.82
CA GLN A 390 24.60 2.15 8.79
C GLN A 390 24.11 1.88 10.22
N LEU A 391 22.99 2.49 10.64
CA LEU A 391 22.36 2.19 11.93
C LEU A 391 21.82 0.75 12.00
N GLY A 392 21.32 0.21 10.88
CA GLY A 392 20.91 -1.20 10.78
C GLY A 392 22.08 -2.17 10.92
N GLU A 393 23.24 -1.84 10.37
CA GLU A 393 24.48 -2.62 10.56
C GLU A 393 24.96 -2.61 12.01
N GLN A 394 24.99 -1.44 12.65
CA GLN A 394 25.33 -1.31 14.07
C GLN A 394 24.36 -2.08 14.98
N LEU A 395 23.06 -2.09 14.65
CA LEU A 395 22.08 -2.89 15.38
C LEU A 395 22.38 -4.39 15.27
N ARG A 396 22.64 -4.91 14.06
CA ARG A 396 22.99 -6.33 13.83
C ARG A 396 24.29 -6.74 14.55
N GLU A 397 25.29 -5.85 14.60
CA GLU A 397 26.52 -6.09 15.36
C GLU A 397 26.23 -6.18 16.87
N MET A 398 25.45 -5.25 17.41
CA MET A 398 25.07 -5.23 18.82
C MET A 398 24.20 -6.44 19.20
N GLU A 399 23.25 -6.85 18.36
CA GLU A 399 22.46 -8.08 18.53
C GLU A 399 23.34 -9.33 18.54
N SER A 400 24.34 -9.40 17.65
CA SER A 400 25.32 -10.49 17.60
C SER A 400 26.17 -10.53 18.88
N ARG A 401 26.58 -9.37 19.39
CA ARG A 401 27.32 -9.27 20.66
C ARG A 401 26.47 -9.67 21.87
N VAL A 402 25.19 -9.30 21.88
CA VAL A 402 24.24 -9.76 22.92
C VAL A 402 24.09 -11.28 22.87
N ARG A 403 23.97 -11.87 21.67
CA ARG A 403 23.87 -13.33 21.49
C ARG A 403 25.08 -14.06 22.07
N LEU A 404 26.30 -13.64 21.73
CA LEU A 404 27.53 -14.21 22.29
C LEU A 404 27.57 -14.11 23.82
N ILE A 405 27.24 -12.96 24.40
CA ILE A 405 27.20 -12.78 25.86
C ILE A 405 26.12 -13.68 26.50
N THR A 406 24.99 -13.91 25.84
CA THR A 406 23.98 -14.86 26.34
C THR A 406 24.45 -16.31 26.28
N GLU A 407 25.17 -16.71 25.24
CA GLU A 407 25.77 -18.04 25.11
C GLU A 407 26.83 -18.27 26.21
N GLU A 408 27.79 -17.35 26.36
CA GLU A 408 28.79 -17.36 27.45
C GLU A 408 28.15 -17.43 28.83
N LYS A 409 27.09 -16.64 29.06
CA LYS A 409 26.33 -16.67 30.32
C LYS A 409 25.73 -18.05 30.57
N THR A 410 25.07 -18.65 29.57
CA THR A 410 24.48 -19.99 29.74
C THR A 410 25.53 -21.05 30.06
N GLU A 411 26.69 -21.03 29.38
CA GLU A 411 27.80 -21.97 29.65
C GLU A 411 28.33 -21.83 31.09
N MET A 412 28.44 -20.59 31.60
CA MET A 412 28.86 -20.32 32.97
C MET A 412 27.80 -20.74 34.01
N GLU A 413 26.51 -20.58 33.70
CA GLU A 413 25.41 -21.10 34.53
C GLU A 413 25.40 -22.65 34.56
N GLU A 414 25.75 -23.32 33.47
CA GLU A 414 25.90 -24.78 33.42
C GLU A 414 27.07 -25.28 34.28
N LYS A 415 28.23 -24.62 34.18
CA LYS A 415 29.42 -24.91 34.99
C LYS A 415 29.11 -24.75 36.49
N LEU A 416 28.48 -23.63 36.86
CA LEU A 416 28.09 -23.35 38.25
C LEU A 416 27.08 -24.37 38.78
N ARG A 417 26.12 -24.79 37.96
CA ARG A 417 25.15 -25.85 38.30
C ARG A 417 25.85 -27.18 38.59
N GLY A 418 26.77 -27.60 37.71
CA GLY A 418 27.55 -28.82 37.91
C GLY A 418 28.49 -28.78 39.12
N GLU A 419 29.02 -27.60 39.50
CA GLU A 419 29.77 -27.44 40.75
C GLU A 419 28.86 -27.49 41.99
N SER A 420 27.68 -26.89 41.93
CA SER A 420 26.67 -26.96 42.99
C SER A 420 26.23 -28.40 43.27
N GLU A 421 26.02 -29.21 42.22
CA GLU A 421 25.71 -30.63 42.32
C GLU A 421 26.84 -31.41 43.02
N LYS A 422 28.10 -31.22 42.60
CA LYS A 422 29.28 -31.82 43.27
C LYS A 422 29.36 -31.43 44.75
N VAL A 423 29.11 -30.18 45.08
CA VAL A 423 29.08 -29.69 46.48
C VAL A 423 27.94 -30.32 47.27
N SER A 424 26.80 -30.64 46.64
CA SER A 424 25.73 -31.39 47.30
C SER A 424 26.15 -32.83 47.59
N VAL A 425 26.70 -33.55 46.61
CA VAL A 425 27.18 -34.94 46.82
C VAL A 425 28.22 -35.00 47.94
N MET A 426 29.23 -34.13 47.92
CA MET A 426 30.22 -34.05 49.01
C MET A 426 29.62 -33.67 50.37
N ARG A 427 28.53 -32.89 50.39
CA ARG A 427 27.80 -32.56 51.63
C ARG A 427 27.14 -33.81 52.20
N ASP A 428 26.51 -34.61 51.36
CA ASP A 428 25.75 -35.81 51.75
C ASP A 428 26.69 -36.94 52.19
N GLU A 429 27.80 -37.16 51.48
CA GLU A 429 28.90 -38.05 51.91
C GLU A 429 29.43 -37.67 53.30
N ARG A 430 29.65 -36.37 53.54
CA ARG A 430 30.10 -35.84 54.84
C ARG A 430 29.05 -35.99 55.95
N VAL A 431 27.76 -36.06 55.62
CA VAL A 431 26.70 -36.42 56.58
C VAL A 431 26.79 -37.90 56.91
N GLY A 432 26.87 -38.78 55.90
CA GLY A 432 27.01 -40.23 56.11
C GLY A 432 28.24 -40.60 56.97
N LEU A 433 29.40 -40.03 56.67
CA LEU A 433 30.62 -40.23 57.47
C LEU A 433 30.47 -39.74 58.92
N ARG A 434 29.73 -38.64 59.15
CA ARG A 434 29.45 -38.14 60.50
C ARG A 434 28.55 -39.11 61.28
N GLU A 435 27.55 -39.69 60.65
CA GLU A 435 26.71 -40.73 61.28
C GLU A 435 27.52 -41.98 61.62
N GLU A 436 28.44 -42.42 60.75
CA GLU A 436 29.33 -43.53 61.08
C GLU A 436 30.25 -43.22 62.26
N ILE A 437 30.81 -42.01 62.32
CA ILE A 437 31.63 -41.56 63.45
C ILE A 437 30.80 -41.60 64.73
N GLY A 438 29.56 -41.08 64.73
CA GLY A 438 28.66 -41.16 65.88
C GLY A 438 28.38 -42.61 66.33
N LYS A 439 28.09 -43.51 65.38
CA LYS A 439 27.91 -44.96 65.66
C LYS A 439 29.17 -45.58 66.29
N ARG A 440 30.38 -45.21 65.83
CA ARG A 440 31.66 -45.66 66.39
C ARG A 440 31.91 -45.07 67.79
N GLU A 441 31.63 -43.78 68.00
CA GLU A 441 31.74 -43.12 69.30
C GLU A 441 30.82 -43.75 70.35
N ASP A 442 29.56 -44.04 70.00
CA ASP A 442 28.63 -44.70 70.91
C ASP A 442 29.08 -46.13 71.26
N LYS A 443 29.66 -46.86 70.30
CA LYS A 443 30.26 -48.17 70.58
C LYS A 443 31.49 -48.07 71.49
N ILE A 444 32.31 -47.02 71.34
CA ILE A 444 33.45 -46.73 72.24
C ILE A 444 32.93 -46.44 73.65
N LYS A 445 31.90 -45.60 73.82
CA LYS A 445 31.28 -45.32 75.14
C LYS A 445 30.76 -46.60 75.82
N GLU A 446 30.16 -47.51 75.06
CA GLU A 446 29.71 -48.82 75.56
C GLU A 446 30.90 -49.71 75.98
N MET A 447 31.94 -49.80 75.15
CA MET A 447 33.16 -50.55 75.48
C MET A 447 33.90 -49.98 76.70
N GLU A 448 33.96 -48.66 76.85
CA GLU A 448 34.49 -48.01 78.04
C GLU A 448 33.69 -48.34 79.30
N LYS A 449 32.35 -48.38 79.21
CA LYS A 449 31.48 -48.76 80.32
C LYS A 449 31.79 -50.18 80.76
N HIS A 450 31.85 -51.14 79.83
CA HIS A 450 32.23 -52.51 80.13
C HIS A 450 33.65 -52.65 80.68
N MET A 451 34.61 -51.86 80.19
CA MET A 451 35.97 -51.83 80.72
C MET A 451 36.00 -51.34 82.17
N LYS A 452 35.22 -50.31 82.51
CA LYS A 452 35.05 -49.80 83.88
C LYS A 452 34.38 -50.86 84.78
N GLU A 453 33.35 -51.55 84.29
CA GLU A 453 32.68 -52.66 85.01
C GLU A 453 33.64 -53.81 85.32
N LEU A 454 34.38 -54.29 84.31
CA LEU A 454 35.39 -55.35 84.46
C LEU A 454 36.54 -54.93 85.39
N HIS A 455 36.99 -53.69 85.32
CA HIS A 455 38.02 -53.17 86.23
C HIS A 455 37.54 -53.18 87.68
N MET A 456 36.32 -52.71 87.95
CA MET A 456 35.72 -52.74 89.28
C MET A 456 35.60 -54.17 89.81
N GLU A 457 35.22 -55.14 88.97
CA GLU A 457 35.15 -56.54 89.40
C GLU A 457 36.53 -57.18 89.61
N GLN A 458 37.53 -56.85 88.79
CA GLN A 458 38.92 -57.26 89.02
C GLN A 458 39.44 -56.74 90.37
N VAL A 459 39.11 -55.49 90.75
CA VAL A 459 39.44 -54.92 92.06
C VAL A 459 38.72 -55.67 93.19
N ARG A 460 37.42 -55.99 93.05
CA ARG A 460 36.69 -56.80 94.04
C ARG A 460 37.27 -58.20 94.21
N LEU A 461 37.64 -58.86 93.12
CA LEU A 461 38.25 -60.20 93.14
C LEU A 461 39.65 -60.16 93.76
N ARG A 462 40.47 -59.13 93.47
CA ARG A 462 41.76 -58.91 94.15
C ARG A 462 41.59 -58.75 95.66
N ARG A 463 40.62 -57.95 96.11
CA ARG A 463 40.30 -57.81 97.55
C ARG A 463 39.94 -59.17 98.18
N ARG A 464 38.97 -59.90 97.60
CA ARG A 464 38.59 -61.25 98.09
C ARG A 464 39.77 -62.22 98.11
N SER A 465 40.64 -62.17 97.11
CA SER A 465 41.85 -63.01 97.07
C SER A 465 42.86 -62.66 98.16
N SER A 466 42.95 -61.38 98.55
CA SER A 466 43.78 -60.95 99.69
C SER A 466 43.18 -61.45 101.01
N GLU A 467 41.87 -61.28 101.21
CA GLU A 467 41.14 -61.72 102.41
C GLU A 467 41.24 -63.24 102.61
N LEU A 468 41.06 -64.02 101.55
CA LEU A 468 41.27 -65.47 101.57
C LEU A 468 42.75 -65.84 101.80
N GLY A 469 43.69 -65.07 101.26
CA GLY A 469 45.13 -65.26 101.49
C GLY A 469 45.52 -65.05 102.97
N GLU A 470 44.96 -64.01 103.60
CA GLU A 470 45.12 -63.77 105.04
C GLU A 470 44.51 -64.88 105.89
N GLU A 471 43.32 -65.37 105.54
CA GLU A 471 42.66 -66.46 106.28
C GLU A 471 43.40 -67.80 106.13
N VAL A 472 43.93 -68.09 104.93
CA VAL A 472 44.84 -69.23 104.70
C VAL A 472 46.15 -69.06 105.49
N ALA A 473 46.67 -67.84 105.62
CA ALA A 473 47.85 -67.59 106.45
C ALA A 473 47.56 -67.83 107.95
N LYS A 474 46.44 -67.32 108.48
CA LYS A 474 46.01 -67.55 109.88
C LYS A 474 45.84 -69.03 110.18
N THR A 475 45.09 -69.75 109.35
CA THR A 475 44.85 -71.20 109.51
C THR A 475 46.14 -72.01 109.41
N ARG A 476 47.08 -71.62 108.54
CA ARG A 476 48.44 -72.22 108.48
C ARG A 476 49.26 -71.95 109.74
N VAL A 477 49.20 -70.73 110.31
CA VAL A 477 49.87 -70.41 111.58
C VAL A 477 49.29 -71.23 112.72
N ALA A 478 47.96 -71.25 112.89
CA ALA A 478 47.29 -72.07 113.90
C ALA A 478 47.61 -73.57 113.76
N ALA A 479 47.65 -74.10 112.53
CA ALA A 479 48.07 -75.48 112.28
C ALA A 479 49.55 -75.72 112.66
N SER A 480 50.43 -74.75 112.45
CA SER A 480 51.84 -74.82 112.85
C SER A 480 52.02 -74.74 114.38
N GLU A 481 51.24 -73.90 115.05
CA GLU A 481 51.20 -73.81 116.52
C GLU A 481 50.72 -75.13 117.14
N VAL A 482 49.62 -75.70 116.64
CA VAL A 482 49.13 -77.02 117.08
C VAL A 482 50.17 -78.12 116.77
N ALA A 483 50.89 -78.02 115.65
CA ALA A 483 51.97 -78.95 115.33
C ALA A 483 53.18 -78.80 116.29
N GLU A 484 53.50 -77.58 116.72
CA GLU A 484 54.55 -77.34 117.73
C GLU A 484 54.10 -77.78 119.13
N GLN A 485 52.85 -77.53 119.53
CA GLN A 485 52.27 -78.07 120.76
C GLN A 485 52.32 -79.60 120.79
N LYS A 486 52.04 -80.27 119.66
CA LYS A 486 52.21 -81.73 119.52
C LYS A 486 53.68 -82.14 119.64
N ARG A 487 54.61 -81.42 119.00
CA ARG A 487 56.06 -81.68 119.16
C ARG A 487 56.52 -81.48 120.60
N GLU A 488 56.04 -80.45 121.29
CA GLU A 488 56.39 -80.17 122.67
C GLU A 488 55.80 -81.21 123.63
N ALA A 489 54.55 -81.64 123.44
CA ALA A 489 53.99 -82.77 124.17
C ALA A 489 54.84 -84.04 124.01
N ILE A 490 55.37 -84.30 122.80
CA ILE A 490 56.32 -85.40 122.56
C ILE A 490 57.63 -85.16 123.30
N ARG A 491 58.21 -83.94 123.30
CA ARG A 491 59.43 -83.63 124.07
C ARG A 491 59.25 -83.85 125.57
N GLN A 492 58.16 -83.35 126.15
CA GLN A 492 57.82 -83.52 127.57
C GLN A 492 57.62 -85.00 127.93
N LEU A 493 56.96 -85.78 127.06
CA LEU A 493 56.84 -87.24 127.22
C LEU A 493 58.21 -87.94 127.15
N CYS A 494 59.09 -87.55 126.22
CA CYS A 494 60.46 -88.10 126.18
C CYS A 494 61.26 -87.76 127.45
N MET A 495 61.18 -86.52 127.95
CA MET A 495 61.85 -86.12 129.19
C MET A 495 61.34 -86.89 130.41
N SER A 496 60.03 -87.13 130.52
CA SER A 496 59.49 -87.95 131.60
C SER A 496 59.92 -89.42 131.46
N LEU A 497 59.93 -89.96 130.24
CA LEU A 497 60.44 -91.30 129.93
C LEU A 497 61.91 -91.46 130.33
N ASP A 498 62.75 -90.47 130.01
CA ASP A 498 64.16 -90.47 130.37
C ASP A 498 64.37 -90.28 131.88
N HIS A 499 63.55 -89.47 132.57
CA HIS A 499 63.56 -89.42 134.04
C HIS A 499 63.20 -90.78 134.67
N TYR A 500 62.23 -91.51 134.12
CA TYR A 500 61.92 -92.86 134.55
C TYR A 500 63.06 -93.84 134.27
N LYS A 501 63.74 -93.75 133.12
CA LYS A 501 64.98 -94.53 132.85
C LYS A 501 66.08 -94.20 133.86
N ASP A 502 66.33 -92.93 134.13
CA ASP A 502 67.31 -92.44 135.10
C ASP A 502 67.02 -92.94 136.53
N GLY A 503 65.75 -92.91 136.93
CA GLY A 503 65.29 -93.48 138.20
C GLY A 503 65.52 -94.99 138.25
N TYR A 504 65.24 -95.70 137.15
CA TYR A 504 65.51 -97.13 137.01
C TYR A 504 67.02 -97.43 137.03
N GLU A 505 67.86 -96.62 136.39
CA GLU A 505 69.32 -96.72 136.45
C GLU A 505 69.88 -96.45 137.84
N ARG A 506 69.32 -95.50 138.60
CA ARG A 506 69.73 -95.23 139.98
C ARG A 506 69.35 -96.40 140.90
N LEU A 507 68.13 -96.94 140.77
CA LEU A 507 67.72 -98.18 141.43
C LEU A 507 68.66 -99.33 141.05
N TRP A 508 69.00 -99.47 139.77
CA TRP A 508 69.94 -100.49 139.29
C TRP A 508 71.36 -100.30 139.85
N LYS A 509 71.88 -99.06 139.92
CA LYS A 509 73.18 -98.72 140.52
C LYS A 509 73.22 -99.00 142.03
N VAL A 510 72.12 -98.76 142.76
CA VAL A 510 72.00 -99.12 144.18
C VAL A 510 72.00 -100.65 144.35
N VAL A 511 71.31 -101.39 143.48
CA VAL A 511 71.31 -102.86 143.47
C VAL A 511 72.67 -103.45 143.07
N THR A 512 73.44 -102.79 142.19
CA THR A 512 74.80 -103.24 141.82
C THR A 512 75.89 -102.82 142.79
N GLY A 513 75.59 -102.04 143.83
CA GLY A 513 76.53 -101.55 144.84
C GLY A 513 77.16 -102.60 145.77
N HIS A 514 77.24 -103.88 145.39
CA HIS A 514 77.62 -104.99 146.27
C HIS A 514 78.56 -106.07 145.67
N LYS A 515 79.23 -105.85 144.51
CA LYS A 515 80.16 -106.86 143.93
C LYS A 515 81.52 -106.32 143.40
N ARG A 516 82.37 -105.89 144.37
CA ARG A 516 83.87 -105.88 144.36
C ARG A 516 84.60 -104.94 143.36
N GLY A 517 85.83 -104.53 143.69
CA GLY A 517 86.57 -103.43 143.01
C GLY A 517 87.95 -103.79 142.43
N VAL A 518 88.82 -102.77 142.26
CA VAL A 518 90.15 -102.71 141.57
C VAL A 518 90.04 -102.41 140.04
N VAL A 519 90.75 -101.46 139.37
CA VAL A 519 91.45 -100.17 139.68
C VAL A 519 92.00 -99.54 138.36
N LEU A 520 92.47 -98.28 138.36
CA LEU A 520 93.45 -97.60 137.44
C LEU A 520 93.06 -96.87 136.12
N ALA A 521 93.53 -95.61 136.05
CA ALA A 521 94.38 -94.97 135.00
C ALA A 521 93.82 -93.96 133.97
N ILE A 522 94.38 -92.73 134.09
CA ILE A 522 94.47 -91.55 133.18
C ILE A 522 93.16 -90.83 132.84
#